data_AF-A0A7C4BJ46-F1
#
_entry.id   AF-A0A7C4BJ46-F1
#
_cell.length_a   1.000
_cell.length_b   1.000
_cell.length_c   1.000
_cell.angle_alpha   90.00
_cell.angle_beta   90.00
_cell.angle_gamma   90.00
#
_symmetry.space_group_name_H-M   'P 1'
#
loop_
_entity.id
_entity.type
_entity.pdbx_description
1 polymer ?
#
loop_
_entity_poly.entity_id
_entity_poly.type
_entity_poly.pdbx_seq_one_letter_code
_entity_poly.pdbx_strand_id
1 'polypeptide(L)'
;MGRVEVIGLLSLGVGLVLAVLAFLEKLRVEEVGFDVCRSESCEVVQYSGFSDLFGFPITLFAILALGGVILLWFLRRKEKALFILAFLVGCEAYLTFIEFYYLEGKCPLCIAFLSSLVIGFVFSVLQRFRPSLFWFMALGFLGLHFLFFFPRFDLAYTPYFDPKGKVIEVFLSPRESRILKELQGFLSQRGFQLCPRFVPQDPSSRREALLEMAKMLFSEPSEEALRVSERTLRRNEEELKNFNGSLPLLVVKEKGEVKKVISGPNWREELEEYFSLPPLFFFSSP
;
A
#
# COMPACT_ATOMS: atom_id res chain seq x y z
N MET A 1 -35.68 16.40 -16.47
CA MET A 1 -34.65 15.33 -16.44
C MET A 1 -35.29 14.06 -16.99
N GLY A 2 -34.65 13.39 -17.95
CA GLY A 2 -35.12 12.07 -18.41
C GLY A 2 -34.86 11.00 -17.34
N ARG A 3 -35.58 9.86 -17.36
CA ARG A 3 -35.35 8.73 -16.41
C ARG A 3 -33.88 8.28 -16.38
N VAL A 4 -33.23 8.25 -17.54
CA VAL A 4 -31.80 7.93 -17.72
C VAL A 4 -30.89 8.89 -16.96
N GLU A 5 -31.24 10.18 -16.93
CA GLU A 5 -30.47 11.23 -16.26
C GLU A 5 -30.58 11.14 -14.74
N VAL A 6 -31.77 10.81 -14.24
CA VAL A 6 -32.00 10.59 -12.81
C VAL A 6 -31.17 9.41 -12.31
N ILE A 7 -31.16 8.30 -13.04
CA ILE A 7 -30.37 7.11 -12.67
C ILE A 7 -28.88 7.43 -12.61
N GLY A 8 -28.35 8.13 -13.62
CA GLY A 8 -26.96 8.56 -13.64
C GLY A 8 -26.60 9.42 -12.44
N LEU A 9 -27.40 10.43 -12.13
CA LEU A 9 -27.16 11.31 -10.97
C LEU A 9 -27.30 10.61 -9.63
N LEU A 10 -28.27 9.70 -9.47
CA LEU A 10 -28.41 8.90 -8.26
C LEU A 10 -27.16 8.02 -8.05
N SER A 11 -26.64 7.42 -9.12
CA SER A 11 -25.43 6.62 -9.05
C SER A 11 -24.21 7.45 -8.64
N LEU A 12 -24.04 8.65 -9.20
CA LEU A 12 -23.00 9.58 -8.77
C LEU A 12 -23.18 10.06 -7.32
N GLY A 13 -24.43 10.23 -6.88
CA GLY A 13 -24.76 10.56 -5.49
C GLY A 13 -24.34 9.45 -4.52
N VAL A 14 -24.60 8.18 -4.87
CA VAL A 14 -24.10 7.03 -4.12
C VAL A 14 -22.57 7.04 -4.08
N GLY A 15 -21.91 7.27 -5.21
CA GLY A 15 -20.45 7.40 -5.28
C GLY A 15 -19.92 8.47 -4.33
N LEU A 16 -20.56 9.64 -4.29
CA LEU A 16 -20.17 10.73 -3.39
C LEU A 16 -20.28 10.32 -1.91
N VAL A 17 -21.36 9.64 -1.53
CA VAL A 17 -21.53 9.11 -0.17
C VAL A 17 -20.42 8.10 0.17
N LEU A 18 -20.10 7.17 -0.74
CA LEU A 18 -19.03 6.20 -0.53
C LEU A 18 -17.66 6.89 -0.35
N ALA A 19 -17.37 7.93 -1.15
CA ALA A 19 -16.13 8.69 -1.01
C ALA A 19 -16.04 9.43 0.34
N VAL A 20 -17.16 9.99 0.81
CA VAL A 20 -17.22 10.62 2.14
C VAL A 20 -17.01 9.59 3.25
N LEU A 21 -17.65 8.43 3.17
CA LEU A 21 -17.46 7.36 4.16
C LEU A 21 -15.99 6.89 4.19
N ALA A 22 -15.38 6.67 3.03
CA ALA A 22 -13.97 6.31 2.92
C ALA A 22 -13.04 7.38 3.50
N PHE A 23 -13.36 8.66 3.30
CA PHE A 23 -12.60 9.78 3.86
C PHE A 23 -12.70 9.85 5.39
N LEU A 24 -13.92 9.70 5.94
CA LEU A 24 -14.14 9.71 7.39
C LEU A 24 -13.46 8.53 8.09
N GLU A 25 -13.53 7.34 7.49
CA GLU A 25 -12.80 6.15 7.93
C GLU A 25 -11.30 6.43 8.00
N LYS A 26 -10.73 6.98 6.92
CA LYS A 26 -9.30 7.27 6.84
C LYS A 26 -8.85 8.34 7.86
N LEU A 27 -9.71 9.28 8.22
CA LEU A 27 -9.43 10.25 9.27
C LEU A 27 -9.48 9.66 10.69
N ARG A 28 -9.86 8.38 10.84
CA ARG A 28 -10.03 7.70 12.13
C ARG A 28 -10.76 8.56 13.13
N VAL A 29 -11.93 9.05 12.73
CA VAL A 29 -12.84 9.67 13.69
C VAL A 29 -13.36 8.54 14.60
N GLU A 30 -12.54 8.13 15.57
CA GLU A 30 -12.77 7.01 16.50
C GLU A 30 -14.09 7.17 17.28
N GLU A 31 -14.61 8.39 17.37
CA GLU A 31 -15.89 8.70 18.02
C GLU A 31 -17.12 8.28 17.21
N VAL A 32 -16.95 7.99 15.92
CA VAL A 32 -18.03 7.60 15.01
C VAL A 32 -17.77 6.14 14.64
N GLY A 33 -18.32 5.19 15.40
CA GLY A 33 -18.13 3.73 15.27
C GLY A 33 -18.63 3.11 13.95
N PHE A 34 -18.25 3.71 12.81
CA PHE A 34 -18.49 3.26 11.45
C PHE A 34 -17.25 2.53 10.98
N ASP A 35 -17.23 1.22 11.16
CA ASP A 35 -16.27 0.33 10.52
C ASP A 35 -16.84 -0.08 9.16
N VAL A 36 -16.53 0.73 8.14
CA VAL A 36 -16.97 0.50 6.75
C VAL A 36 -16.02 -0.49 6.06
N CYS A 37 -14.81 -0.65 6.60
CA CYS A 37 -13.68 -1.33 5.97
C CYS A 37 -13.30 -2.61 6.73
N ARG A 38 -14.28 -3.48 7.00
CA ARG A 38 -14.15 -4.70 7.82
C ARG A 38 -13.21 -5.79 7.29
N SER A 39 -12.70 -5.66 6.08
CA SER A 39 -11.82 -6.66 5.50
C SER A 39 -10.38 -6.21 5.56
N GLU A 40 -9.47 -7.12 5.91
CA GLU A 40 -8.03 -6.89 5.86
C GLU A 40 -7.61 -6.34 4.48
N SER A 41 -8.24 -6.84 3.41
CA SER A 41 -8.03 -6.37 2.04
C SER A 41 -8.42 -4.91 1.79
N CYS A 42 -9.38 -4.37 2.54
CA CYS A 42 -9.83 -2.99 2.44
C CYS A 42 -8.88 -2.08 3.21
N GLU A 43 -8.49 -2.45 4.45
CA GLU A 43 -7.51 -1.71 5.25
C GLU A 43 -6.19 -1.56 4.50
N VAL A 44 -5.75 -2.66 3.89
CA VAL A 44 -4.55 -2.74 3.07
C VAL A 44 -4.55 -1.72 1.91
N VAL A 45 -5.71 -1.39 1.34
CA VAL A 45 -5.82 -0.38 0.27
C VAL A 45 -5.92 1.02 0.88
N GLN A 46 -6.79 1.20 1.88
CA GLN A 46 -7.06 2.49 2.54
C GLN A 46 -5.84 3.09 3.23
N TYR A 47 -4.95 2.27 3.77
CA TYR A 47 -3.76 2.72 4.50
C TYR A 47 -2.45 2.56 3.69
N SER A 48 -2.53 2.25 2.41
CA SER A 48 -1.35 2.17 1.52
C SER A 48 -0.79 3.55 1.17
N GLY A 49 0.48 3.63 0.75
CA GLY A 49 1.04 4.87 0.19
C GLY A 49 0.32 5.39 -1.07
N PHE A 50 -0.55 4.58 -1.70
CA PHE A 50 -1.33 4.98 -2.89
C PHE A 50 -2.65 5.67 -2.53
N SER A 51 -3.11 5.56 -1.28
CA SER A 51 -4.32 6.24 -0.83
C SER A 51 -4.08 7.69 -0.40
N ASP A 52 -2.83 8.17 -0.50
CA ASP A 52 -2.44 9.56 -0.28
C ASP A 52 -1.79 10.18 -1.52
N LEU A 53 -2.18 11.43 -1.79
CA LEU A 53 -1.70 12.26 -2.87
C LEU A 53 -1.26 13.61 -2.31
N PHE A 54 0.04 13.93 -2.42
CA PHE A 54 0.66 15.13 -1.85
C PHE A 54 0.41 15.29 -0.33
N GLY A 55 0.37 14.17 0.40
CA GLY A 55 0.09 14.16 1.85
C GLY A 55 -1.39 14.26 2.23
N PHE A 56 -2.30 14.33 1.25
CA PHE A 56 -3.74 14.37 1.48
C PHE A 56 -4.42 13.07 1.03
N PRO A 57 -5.46 12.59 1.74
CA PRO A 57 -6.23 11.43 1.32
C PRO A 57 -6.79 11.59 -0.10
N ILE A 58 -6.61 10.59 -0.95
CA ILE A 58 -7.14 10.62 -2.33
C ILE A 58 -8.67 10.77 -2.36
N THR A 59 -9.34 10.27 -1.32
CA THR A 59 -10.78 10.38 -1.09
C THR A 59 -11.25 11.83 -0.99
N LEU A 60 -10.42 12.75 -0.48
CA LEU A 60 -10.72 14.19 -0.48
C LEU A 60 -10.85 14.73 -1.92
N PHE A 61 -9.90 14.38 -2.79
CA PHE A 61 -9.94 14.80 -4.19
C PHE A 61 -11.14 14.19 -4.93
N ALA A 62 -11.48 12.94 -4.64
CA ALA A 62 -12.68 12.29 -5.17
C ALA A 62 -13.96 13.03 -4.76
N ILE A 63 -14.10 13.42 -3.48
CA ILE A 63 -15.24 14.20 -2.98
C ILE A 63 -15.35 15.54 -3.72
N LEU A 64 -14.24 16.28 -3.82
CA LEU A 64 -14.24 17.60 -4.47
C LEU A 64 -14.57 17.50 -5.96
N ALA A 65 -13.97 16.55 -6.66
CA ALA A 65 -14.16 16.39 -8.09
C ALA A 65 -15.58 15.88 -8.41
N LEU A 66 -16.06 14.86 -7.70
CA LEU A 66 -17.40 14.30 -7.91
C LEU A 66 -18.50 15.26 -7.46
N GLY A 67 -18.32 15.96 -6.34
CA GLY A 67 -19.19 17.05 -5.91
C GLY A 67 -19.25 18.17 -6.96
N GLY A 68 -18.09 18.52 -7.55
CA GLY A 68 -17.99 19.45 -8.68
C GLY A 68 -18.75 18.98 -9.92
N VAL A 69 -18.66 17.69 -10.28
CA VAL A 69 -19.43 17.10 -11.40
C VAL A 69 -20.93 17.24 -11.17
N ILE A 70 -21.42 16.87 -9.98
CA ILE A 70 -22.83 16.95 -9.62
C ILE A 70 -23.30 18.42 -9.64
N LEU A 71 -22.51 19.35 -9.07
CA LEU A 71 -22.82 20.78 -9.08
C LEU A 71 -22.88 21.35 -10.50
N LEU A 72 -21.90 21.04 -11.36
CA LEU A 72 -21.88 21.48 -12.75
C LEU A 72 -23.09 20.93 -13.53
N TRP A 73 -23.56 19.74 -13.18
CA TRP A 73 -24.78 19.17 -13.75
C TRP A 73 -26.00 20.03 -13.43
N PHE A 74 -26.19 20.42 -12.17
CA PHE A 74 -27.28 21.31 -11.75
C PHE A 74 -27.17 22.72 -12.33
N LEU A 75 -25.94 23.24 -12.52
CA LEU A 75 -25.67 24.50 -13.20
C LEU A 75 -25.85 24.43 -14.74
N ARG A 76 -26.39 23.32 -15.27
CA ARG A 76 -26.61 23.07 -16.70
C ARG A 76 -25.32 23.07 -17.54
N ARG A 77 -24.15 22.93 -16.92
CA ARG A 77 -22.82 22.82 -17.57
C ARG A 77 -22.45 21.36 -17.84
N LYS A 78 -23.40 20.59 -18.38
CA LYS A 78 -23.32 19.13 -18.55
C LYS A 78 -22.11 18.64 -19.33
N GLU A 79 -21.69 19.38 -20.36
CA GLU A 79 -20.52 18.99 -21.15
C GLU A 79 -19.23 18.98 -20.30
N LYS A 80 -19.01 20.02 -19.49
CA LYS A 80 -17.84 20.07 -18.59
C LYS A 80 -17.90 18.98 -17.54
N ALA A 81 -19.09 18.74 -16.97
CA ALA A 81 -19.31 17.66 -16.01
C ALA A 81 -18.95 16.29 -16.61
N LEU A 82 -19.32 16.03 -17.88
CA LEU A 82 -19.04 14.78 -18.56
C LEU A 82 -17.55 14.56 -18.83
N PHE A 83 -16.80 15.61 -19.18
CA PHE A 83 -15.35 15.53 -19.36
C PHE A 83 -14.62 15.25 -18.04
N ILE A 84 -15.02 15.92 -16.95
CA ILE A 84 -14.45 15.66 -15.61
C ILE A 84 -14.80 14.24 -15.16
N LEU A 85 -16.03 13.79 -15.38
CA LEU A 85 -16.45 12.44 -15.05
C LEU A 85 -15.65 11.39 -15.84
N ALA A 86 -15.43 11.60 -17.14
CA ALA A 86 -14.58 10.74 -17.97
C ALA A 86 -13.15 10.66 -17.41
N PHE A 87 -12.57 11.79 -17.03
CA PHE A 87 -11.25 11.84 -16.39
C PHE A 87 -11.22 11.05 -15.07
N LEU A 88 -12.23 11.23 -14.21
CA LEU A 88 -12.35 10.50 -12.94
C LEU A 88 -12.47 8.99 -13.12
N VAL A 89 -13.27 8.53 -14.09
CA VAL A 89 -13.35 7.10 -14.42
C VAL A 89 -11.98 6.55 -14.84
N GLY A 90 -11.21 7.33 -15.61
CA GLY A 90 -9.84 6.98 -15.98
C GLY A 90 -8.90 6.86 -14.76
N CYS A 91 -8.96 7.85 -13.87
CA CYS A 91 -8.21 7.83 -12.61
C CYS A 91 -8.54 6.59 -11.76
N GLU A 92 -9.82 6.32 -11.54
CA GLU A 92 -10.25 5.19 -10.71
C GLU A 92 -9.95 3.83 -11.35
N ALA A 93 -10.01 3.73 -12.69
CA ALA A 93 -9.56 2.54 -13.39
C ALA A 93 -8.06 2.26 -13.14
N TYR A 94 -7.23 3.30 -13.06
CA TYR A 94 -5.83 3.15 -12.70
C TYR A 94 -5.63 2.74 -11.24
N LEU A 95 -6.34 3.38 -10.31
CA LEU A 95 -6.26 3.01 -8.89
C LEU A 95 -6.70 1.56 -8.67
N THR A 96 -7.75 1.13 -9.37
CA THR A 96 -8.22 -0.26 -9.37
C THR A 96 -7.19 -1.21 -9.99
N PHE A 97 -6.46 -0.78 -11.03
CA PHE A 97 -5.34 -1.54 -11.57
C PHE A 97 -4.23 -1.73 -10.52
N ILE A 98 -3.85 -0.67 -9.79
CA ILE A 98 -2.88 -0.75 -8.70
C ILE A 98 -3.37 -1.66 -7.57
N GLU A 99 -4.64 -1.54 -7.20
CA GLU A 99 -5.29 -2.38 -6.19
C GLU A 99 -5.13 -3.87 -6.52
N PHE A 100 -5.47 -4.30 -7.74
CA PHE A 100 -5.42 -5.71 -8.12
C PHE A 100 -4.01 -6.24 -8.38
N TYR A 101 -3.14 -5.46 -9.05
CA TYR A 101 -1.88 -5.98 -9.58
C TYR A 101 -0.64 -5.64 -8.76
N TYR A 102 -0.67 -4.53 -8.02
CA TYR A 102 0.48 -4.09 -7.23
C TYR A 102 0.27 -4.33 -5.74
N LEU A 103 -0.93 -4.00 -5.26
CA LEU A 103 -1.32 -4.23 -3.88
C LEU A 103 -1.82 -5.67 -3.67
N GLU A 104 -2.35 -6.34 -4.70
CA GLU A 104 -2.97 -7.66 -4.56
C GLU A 104 -4.13 -7.64 -3.53
N GLY A 105 -4.72 -6.45 -3.32
CA GLY A 105 -5.85 -6.20 -2.46
C GLY A 105 -7.17 -6.23 -3.23
N LYS A 106 -8.28 -6.36 -2.49
CA LYS A 106 -9.65 -6.24 -3.02
C LYS A 106 -10.49 -5.47 -2.01
N CYS A 107 -10.63 -4.18 -2.22
CA CYS A 107 -11.40 -3.26 -1.41
C CYS A 107 -12.82 -3.15 -1.98
N PRO A 108 -13.84 -3.72 -1.31
CA PRO A 108 -15.23 -3.65 -1.77
C PRO A 108 -15.72 -2.21 -1.93
N LEU A 109 -15.22 -1.29 -1.12
CA LEU A 109 -15.57 0.12 -1.15
C LEU A 109 -15.05 0.81 -2.42
N CYS A 110 -13.79 0.56 -2.81
CA CYS A 110 -13.21 1.07 -4.05
C CYS A 110 -13.92 0.50 -5.28
N ILE A 111 -14.21 -0.81 -5.28
CA ILE A 111 -14.96 -1.46 -6.36
C ILE A 111 -16.38 -0.88 -6.49
N ALA A 112 -17.07 -0.67 -5.37
CA ALA A 112 -18.39 -0.04 -5.36
C ALA A 112 -18.35 1.41 -5.86
N PHE A 113 -17.32 2.17 -5.46
CA PHE A 113 -17.12 3.53 -5.93
C PHE A 113 -16.87 3.58 -7.44
N LEU A 114 -15.95 2.77 -7.97
CA LEU A 114 -15.71 2.67 -9.42
C LEU A 114 -16.99 2.26 -10.16
N SER A 115 -17.72 1.27 -9.64
CA SER A 115 -18.98 0.82 -10.25
C SER A 115 -20.00 1.96 -10.32
N SER A 116 -20.12 2.77 -9.27
CA SER A 116 -21.02 3.93 -9.25
C SER A 116 -20.62 4.99 -10.27
N LEU A 117 -19.32 5.25 -10.45
CA LEU A 117 -18.82 6.19 -11.45
C LEU A 117 -19.05 5.68 -12.87
N VAL A 118 -18.80 4.39 -13.14
CA VAL A 118 -19.00 3.78 -14.45
C VAL A 118 -20.47 3.79 -14.82
N ILE A 119 -21.38 3.43 -13.92
CA ILE A 119 -22.83 3.52 -14.15
C ILE A 119 -23.21 4.97 -14.43
N GLY A 120 -22.81 5.91 -13.57
CA GLY A 120 -23.07 7.34 -13.78
C GLY A 120 -22.56 7.86 -15.13
N PHE A 121 -21.37 7.43 -15.54
CA PHE A 121 -20.75 7.78 -16.82
C PHE A 121 -21.52 7.19 -18.01
N VAL A 122 -21.81 5.88 -18.00
CA VAL A 122 -22.55 5.21 -19.08
C VAL A 122 -23.91 5.87 -19.31
N PHE A 123 -24.70 6.09 -18.25
CA PHE A 123 -26.00 6.75 -18.36
C PHE A 123 -25.91 8.21 -18.84
N SER A 124 -24.81 8.90 -18.53
CA SER A 124 -24.55 10.26 -19.02
C SER A 124 -24.13 10.25 -20.50
N VAL A 125 -23.33 9.28 -20.92
CA VAL A 125 -22.85 9.10 -22.29
C VAL A 125 -23.97 8.67 -23.24
N LEU A 126 -24.89 7.79 -22.81
CA LEU A 126 -26.03 7.36 -23.62
C LEU A 126 -26.89 8.53 -24.10
N GLN A 127 -26.86 9.66 -23.39
CA GLN A 127 -27.57 10.88 -23.80
C GLN A 127 -26.77 11.70 -24.81
N ARG A 128 -25.43 11.65 -24.74
CA ARG A 128 -24.55 12.48 -25.56
C ARG A 128 -23.13 11.91 -25.63
N PHE A 129 -22.92 10.94 -26.52
CA PHE A 129 -21.61 10.37 -26.75
C PHE A 129 -20.71 11.33 -27.54
N ARG A 130 -19.44 11.42 -27.12
CA ARG A 130 -18.37 12.04 -27.90
C ARG A 130 -17.11 11.18 -27.82
N PRO A 131 -16.43 10.88 -28.94
CA PRO A 131 -15.17 10.14 -28.93
C PRO A 131 -14.08 10.79 -28.07
N SER A 132 -14.11 12.11 -27.93
CA SER A 132 -13.18 12.87 -27.09
C SER A 132 -13.19 12.45 -25.61
N LEU A 133 -14.25 11.81 -25.12
CA LEU A 133 -14.33 11.34 -23.74
C LEU A 133 -13.29 10.24 -23.45
N PHE A 134 -12.98 9.39 -24.43
CA PHE A 134 -11.95 8.36 -24.29
C PHE A 134 -10.56 8.97 -24.07
N TRP A 135 -10.26 10.10 -24.71
CA TRP A 135 -9.00 10.80 -24.47
C TRP A 135 -8.90 11.33 -23.04
N PHE A 136 -10.01 11.79 -22.45
CA PHE A 136 -10.03 12.23 -21.04
C PHE A 136 -9.91 11.05 -20.07
N MET A 137 -10.54 9.91 -20.35
CA MET A 137 -10.31 8.67 -19.58
C MET A 137 -8.85 8.24 -19.65
N ALA A 138 -8.26 8.18 -20.84
CA ALA A 138 -6.86 7.84 -21.03
C ALA A 138 -5.94 8.83 -20.32
N LEU A 139 -6.25 10.13 -20.38
CA LEU A 139 -5.51 11.17 -19.67
C LEU A 139 -5.56 10.98 -18.15
N GLY A 140 -6.72 10.64 -17.59
CA GLY A 140 -6.85 10.34 -16.16
C GLY A 140 -6.03 9.12 -15.74
N PHE A 141 -6.15 8.03 -16.51
CA PHE A 141 -5.42 6.79 -16.26
C PHE A 141 -3.90 7.00 -16.34
N LEU A 142 -3.43 7.55 -17.46
CA LEU A 142 -2.00 7.79 -17.70
C LEU A 142 -1.47 8.87 -16.75
N GLY A 143 -2.25 9.92 -16.49
CA GLY A 143 -1.88 10.98 -15.56
C GLY A 143 -1.55 10.44 -14.17
N LEU A 144 -2.41 9.58 -13.62
CA LEU A 144 -2.10 8.90 -12.36
C LEU A 144 -0.94 7.91 -12.49
N HIS A 145 -0.85 7.17 -13.59
CA HIS A 145 0.29 6.28 -13.83
C HIS A 145 1.63 7.01 -13.74
N PHE A 146 1.80 8.11 -14.47
CA PHE A 146 3.01 8.91 -14.41
C PHE A 146 3.21 9.56 -13.04
N LEU A 147 2.14 10.00 -12.38
CA LEU A 147 2.23 10.61 -11.06
C LEU A 147 2.70 9.61 -9.99
N PHE A 148 2.28 8.35 -10.07
CA PHE A 148 2.61 7.33 -9.07
C PHE A 148 3.88 6.52 -9.40
N PHE A 149 4.21 6.33 -10.69
CA PHE A 149 5.25 5.39 -11.15
C PHE A 149 6.41 6.03 -11.92
N PHE A 150 6.53 7.36 -12.02
CA PHE A 150 7.77 7.99 -12.45
C PHE A 150 8.59 8.46 -11.25
N PRO A 151 9.45 7.59 -10.69
CA PRO A 151 10.24 7.95 -9.53
C PRO A 151 11.35 8.94 -9.86
N ARG A 152 11.48 9.96 -9.02
CA ARG A 152 12.71 10.73 -8.82
C ARG A 152 13.31 10.33 -7.47
N PHE A 153 13.72 9.09 -7.33
CA PHE A 153 14.50 8.67 -6.17
C PHE A 153 15.84 8.14 -6.62
N ASP A 154 16.86 8.45 -5.84
CA ASP A 154 18.15 7.81 -5.92
C ASP A 154 18.15 6.65 -4.92
N LEU A 155 18.51 5.47 -5.40
CA LEU A 155 18.73 4.33 -4.50
C LEU A 155 19.89 4.69 -3.57
N ALA A 156 19.69 4.50 -2.26
CA ALA A 156 20.82 4.47 -1.36
C ALA A 156 21.68 3.31 -1.84
N TYR A 157 23.00 3.52 -1.92
CA TYR A 157 23.98 2.49 -2.26
C TYR A 157 23.59 1.17 -1.58
N THR A 158 22.97 0.26 -2.33
CA THR A 158 22.44 -0.96 -1.74
C THR A 158 23.65 -1.81 -1.40
N PRO A 159 23.87 -2.18 -0.13
CA PRO A 159 24.89 -3.18 0.15
C PRO A 159 24.52 -4.41 -0.66
N TYR A 160 25.48 -4.90 -1.45
CA TYR A 160 25.33 -6.12 -2.23
C TYR A 160 25.01 -7.27 -1.26
N PHE A 161 23.73 -7.63 -1.17
CA PHE A 161 23.30 -8.82 -0.44
C PHE A 161 23.70 -10.02 -1.28
N ASP A 162 24.60 -10.85 -0.77
CA ASP A 162 24.88 -12.15 -1.38
C ASP A 162 23.73 -13.10 -1.03
N PRO A 163 22.83 -13.45 -1.96
CA PRO A 163 21.71 -14.34 -1.68
C PRO A 163 22.16 -15.75 -1.27
N LYS A 164 23.43 -16.09 -1.52
CA LYS A 164 24.05 -17.37 -1.12
C LYS A 164 24.95 -17.21 0.11
N GLY A 165 25.04 -16.01 0.67
CA GLY A 165 25.81 -15.72 1.86
C GLY A 165 25.15 -16.21 3.15
N LYS A 166 25.78 -15.87 4.27
CA LYS A 166 25.23 -16.04 5.61
C LYS A 166 24.46 -14.77 5.97
N VAL A 167 23.15 -14.87 6.09
CA VAL A 167 22.25 -13.73 6.30
C VAL A 167 21.38 -14.00 7.53
N ILE A 168 21.21 -12.99 8.38
CA ILE A 168 20.16 -12.99 9.39
C ILE A 168 19.14 -11.95 8.97
N GLU A 169 17.97 -12.44 8.57
CA GLU A 169 16.82 -11.58 8.36
C GLU A 169 16.20 -11.28 9.72
N VAL A 170 16.03 -10.01 10.04
CA VAL A 170 15.47 -9.58 11.31
C VAL A 170 14.14 -8.91 11.00
N PHE A 171 13.04 -9.52 11.41
CA PHE A 171 11.73 -8.91 11.37
C PHE A 171 11.50 -8.16 12.68
N LEU A 172 11.21 -6.87 12.59
CA LEU A 172 11.02 -6.00 13.75
C LEU A 172 9.99 -4.91 13.48
N SER A 173 9.40 -4.39 14.55
CA SER A 173 8.64 -3.16 14.48
C SER A 173 9.56 -1.94 14.40
N PRO A 174 9.10 -0.79 13.88
CA PRO A 174 9.88 0.45 13.89
C PRO A 174 10.38 0.85 15.30
N ARG A 175 9.59 0.54 16.32
CA ARG A 175 9.86 0.82 17.73
C ARG A 175 11.00 -0.02 18.30
N GLU A 176 11.28 -1.17 17.70
CA GLU A 176 12.32 -2.12 18.11
C GLU A 176 13.63 -1.96 17.33
N SER A 177 13.78 -0.89 16.55
CA SER A 177 14.98 -0.57 15.76
C SER A 177 16.30 -0.57 16.55
N ARG A 178 16.25 -0.42 17.88
CA ARG A 178 17.42 -0.54 18.78
C ARG A 178 18.06 -1.93 18.71
N ILE A 179 17.28 -2.99 18.51
CA ILE A 179 17.75 -4.37 18.39
C ILE A 179 18.76 -4.53 17.25
N LEU A 180 18.59 -3.77 16.15
CA LEU A 180 19.50 -3.82 15.01
C LEU A 180 20.93 -3.39 15.39
N LYS A 181 21.08 -2.37 16.25
CA LYS A 181 22.40 -1.91 16.72
C LYS A 181 23.08 -2.96 17.58
N GLU A 182 22.33 -3.62 18.45
CA GLU A 182 22.83 -4.70 19.29
C GLU A 182 23.29 -5.90 18.46
N LEU A 183 22.47 -6.32 17.49
CA LEU A 183 22.79 -7.40 16.56
C LEU A 183 24.00 -7.06 15.68
N GLN A 184 24.12 -5.81 15.21
CA GLN A 184 25.24 -5.40 14.38
C GLN A 184 26.57 -5.50 15.15
N GLY A 185 26.58 -5.10 16.42
CA GLY A 185 27.72 -5.32 17.31
C GLY A 185 28.09 -6.80 17.44
N PHE A 186 27.08 -7.65 17.67
CA PHE A 186 27.26 -9.10 17.86
C PHE A 186 27.74 -9.85 16.60
N LEU A 187 27.22 -9.48 15.42
CA LEU A 187 27.45 -10.22 14.17
C LEU A 187 28.67 -9.72 13.39
N SER A 188 29.16 -8.52 13.67
CA SER A 188 30.37 -7.95 13.05
C SER A 188 31.59 -8.88 13.11
N GLN A 189 31.65 -9.74 14.12
CA GLN A 189 32.73 -10.71 14.34
C GLN A 189 32.51 -12.08 13.67
N ARG A 190 31.30 -12.35 13.15
CA ARG A 190 30.87 -13.70 12.73
C ARG A 190 30.56 -13.84 11.25
N GLY A 191 30.73 -12.76 10.48
CA GLY A 191 30.59 -12.78 9.01
C GLY A 191 29.15 -12.94 8.50
N PHE A 192 28.15 -12.74 9.36
CA PHE A 192 26.74 -12.70 8.95
C PHE A 192 26.37 -11.28 8.50
N GLN A 193 25.66 -11.18 7.38
CA GLN A 193 25.02 -9.94 6.96
C GLN A 193 23.66 -9.81 7.65
N LEU A 194 23.34 -8.61 8.13
CA LEU A 194 22.03 -8.30 8.69
C LEU A 194 21.11 -7.77 7.59
N CYS A 195 19.93 -8.36 7.47
CA CYS A 195 18.87 -7.90 6.58
C CYS A 195 17.65 -7.48 7.42
N PRO A 196 17.58 -6.20 7.82
CA PRO A 196 16.42 -5.67 8.53
C PRO A 196 15.16 -5.70 7.65
N ARG A 197 14.05 -6.19 8.23
CA ARG A 197 12.73 -6.30 7.63
C ARG A 197 11.71 -5.69 8.57
N PHE A 198 11.28 -4.47 8.29
CA PHE A 198 10.27 -3.82 9.12
C PHE A 198 8.89 -4.39 8.84
N VAL A 199 8.08 -4.49 9.90
CA VAL A 199 6.67 -4.91 9.86
C VAL A 199 5.88 -4.01 10.83
N PRO A 200 4.69 -3.48 10.45
CA PRO A 200 3.88 -2.71 11.38
C PRO A 200 3.28 -3.59 12.47
N GLN A 201 3.13 -3.03 13.67
CA GLN A 201 2.40 -3.70 14.76
C GLN A 201 0.88 -3.53 14.62
N ASP A 202 0.47 -2.44 13.98
CA ASP A 202 -0.91 -2.03 13.84
C ASP A 202 -1.05 -1.08 12.62
N PRO A 203 -2.27 -0.81 12.12
CA PRO A 203 -2.44 0.01 10.92
C PRO A 203 -1.88 1.44 11.05
N SER A 204 -1.71 2.00 12.26
CA SER A 204 -1.14 3.35 12.44
C SER A 204 0.38 3.37 12.29
N SER A 205 1.06 2.27 12.63
CA SER A 205 2.52 2.16 12.52
C SER A 205 3.01 1.78 11.12
N ARG A 206 2.11 1.56 10.15
CA ARG A 206 2.46 1.26 8.76
C ARG A 206 3.33 2.32 8.11
N ARG A 207 2.96 3.60 8.27
CA ARG A 207 3.73 4.72 7.70
C ARG A 207 5.14 4.80 8.29
N GLU A 208 5.28 4.52 9.59
CA GLU A 208 6.58 4.47 10.25
C GLU A 208 7.44 3.32 9.70
N ALA A 209 6.85 2.13 9.49
CA ALA A 209 7.55 1.00 8.88
C ALA A 209 8.00 1.28 7.44
N LEU A 210 7.14 1.89 6.62
CA LEU A 210 7.50 2.32 5.26
C LEU A 210 8.63 3.34 5.26
N LEU A 211 8.61 4.28 6.21
CA LEU A 211 9.63 5.32 6.32
C LEU A 211 10.99 4.73 6.73
N GLU A 212 11.03 3.78 7.67
CA GLU A 212 12.26 3.06 8.02
C GLU A 212 12.77 2.20 6.87
N MET A 213 11.89 1.51 6.13
CA MET A 213 12.27 0.81 4.90
C MET A 213 12.82 1.75 3.83
N ALA A 214 12.17 2.89 3.62
CA ALA A 214 12.59 3.86 2.61
C ALA A 214 13.97 4.43 2.92
N LYS A 215 14.27 4.74 4.19
CA LYS A 215 15.61 5.19 4.62
C LYS A 215 16.72 4.17 4.36
N MET A 216 16.39 2.88 4.32
CA MET A 216 17.37 1.82 4.04
C MET A 216 17.60 1.61 2.55
N LEU A 217 16.55 1.78 1.74
CA LEU A 217 16.56 1.47 0.31
C LEU A 217 16.91 2.68 -0.57
N PHE A 218 16.63 3.89 -0.10
CA PHE A 218 16.72 5.13 -0.88
C PHE A 218 17.55 6.19 -0.16
N SER A 219 18.28 7.00 -0.93
CA SER A 219 19.14 8.06 -0.40
C SER A 219 18.33 9.11 0.36
N GLU A 220 17.10 9.36 -0.10
CA GLU A 220 16.12 10.22 0.56
C GLU A 220 14.76 9.51 0.64
N PRO A 221 14.10 9.51 1.81
CA PRO A 221 12.79 8.89 1.98
C PRO A 221 11.67 9.81 1.44
N SER A 222 11.51 9.85 0.12
CA SER A 222 10.41 10.57 -0.56
C SER A 222 9.09 9.78 -0.52
N GLU A 223 7.95 10.44 -0.79
CA GLU A 223 6.63 9.76 -0.87
C GLU A 223 6.62 8.64 -1.93
N GLU A 224 7.33 8.83 -3.04
CA GLU A 224 7.52 7.81 -4.07
C GLU A 224 8.32 6.61 -3.54
N ALA A 225 9.38 6.85 -2.75
CA ALA A 225 10.16 5.79 -2.09
C ALA A 225 9.30 4.98 -1.11
N LEU A 226 8.40 5.64 -0.37
CA LEU A 226 7.43 4.96 0.51
C LEU A 226 6.49 4.05 -0.30
N ARG A 227 5.93 4.53 -1.42
CA ARG A 227 5.05 3.74 -2.29
C ARG A 227 5.73 2.53 -2.92
N VAL A 228 6.99 2.67 -3.33
CA VAL A 228 7.77 1.53 -3.85
C VAL A 228 8.10 0.53 -2.73
N SER A 229 8.32 1.01 -1.51
CA SER A 229 8.56 0.16 -0.34
C SER A 229 7.33 -0.65 0.09
N GLU A 230 6.13 -0.21 -0.28
CA GLU A 230 4.84 -0.85 0.06
C GLU A 230 4.78 -2.35 -0.28
N ARG A 231 5.29 -2.73 -1.46
CA ARG A 231 5.28 -4.14 -1.89
C ARG A 231 6.22 -4.98 -1.06
N THR A 232 7.42 -4.46 -0.75
CA THR A 232 8.39 -5.16 0.08
C THR A 232 7.87 -5.28 1.53
N LEU A 233 7.17 -4.26 2.04
CA LEU A 233 6.55 -4.31 3.36
C LEU A 233 5.51 -5.45 3.45
N ARG A 234 4.64 -5.58 2.45
CA ARG A 234 3.63 -6.66 2.40
C ARG A 234 4.27 -8.04 2.37
N ARG A 235 5.31 -8.20 1.56
CA ARG A 235 6.06 -9.45 1.53
C ARG A 235 6.65 -9.79 2.90
N ASN A 236 7.10 -8.80 3.66
CA ASN A 236 7.57 -9.03 5.03
C ASN A 236 6.41 -9.43 5.96
N GLU A 237 5.24 -8.81 5.85
CA GLU A 237 4.02 -9.17 6.61
C GLU A 237 3.59 -10.62 6.32
N GLU A 238 3.57 -11.03 5.06
CA GLU A 238 3.24 -12.40 4.63
C GLU A 238 4.28 -13.42 5.10
N GLU A 239 5.57 -13.12 4.95
CA GLU A 239 6.64 -13.99 5.41
C GLU A 239 6.61 -14.15 6.95
N LEU A 240 6.36 -13.07 7.69
CA LEU A 240 6.19 -13.13 9.15
C LEU A 240 5.04 -14.07 9.55
N LYS A 241 3.88 -13.97 8.88
CA LYS A 241 2.75 -14.87 9.09
C LYS A 241 3.11 -16.32 8.80
N ASN A 242 3.85 -16.58 7.71
CA ASN A 242 4.27 -17.93 7.35
C ASN A 242 5.21 -18.56 8.39
N PHE A 243 6.02 -17.76 9.10
CA PHE A 243 6.87 -18.26 10.18
C PHE A 243 6.14 -18.48 11.52
N ASN A 244 4.87 -18.08 11.65
CA ASN A 244 4.09 -18.15 12.90
C ASN A 244 4.84 -17.57 14.12
N GLY A 245 5.68 -16.55 13.90
CA GLY A 245 6.52 -15.95 14.92
C GLY A 245 5.98 -14.62 15.45
N SER A 246 6.33 -14.28 16.69
CA SER A 246 6.15 -12.94 17.23
C SER A 246 7.39 -12.08 16.99
N LEU A 247 7.19 -10.76 16.91
CA LEU A 247 8.29 -9.80 16.85
C LEU A 247 9.01 -9.72 18.21
N PRO A 248 10.34 -9.52 18.25
CA PRO A 248 11.26 -9.61 17.11
C PRO A 248 11.41 -11.06 16.64
N LEU A 249 11.50 -11.27 15.33
CA LEU A 249 11.73 -12.58 14.71
C LEU A 249 13.04 -12.55 13.92
N LEU A 250 13.96 -13.46 14.22
CA LEU A 250 15.22 -13.63 13.51
C LEU A 250 15.19 -14.92 12.70
N VAL A 251 15.50 -14.82 11.42
CA VAL A 251 15.59 -15.95 10.49
C VAL A 251 17.02 -16.06 10.01
N VAL A 252 17.71 -17.10 10.47
CA VAL A 252 19.09 -17.38 10.08
C VAL A 252 19.07 -18.18 8.78
N LYS A 253 19.64 -17.61 7.73
CA LYS A 253 19.78 -18.21 6.41
C LYS A 253 21.25 -18.43 6.07
N GLU A 254 21.57 -19.63 5.57
CA GLU A 254 22.87 -19.93 4.99
C GLU A 254 22.66 -20.54 3.61
N LYS A 255 23.32 -19.99 2.58
CA LYS A 255 23.17 -20.44 1.18
C LYS A 255 21.71 -20.38 0.68
N GLY A 256 20.94 -19.43 1.22
CA GLY A 256 19.52 -19.24 0.89
C GLY A 256 18.55 -20.15 1.64
N GLU A 257 19.03 -21.13 2.41
CA GLU A 257 18.18 -22.04 3.19
C GLU A 257 17.98 -21.54 4.62
N VAL A 258 16.75 -21.62 5.12
CA VAL A 258 16.43 -21.32 6.53
C VAL A 258 17.03 -22.41 7.42
N LYS A 259 17.95 -22.03 8.30
CA LYS A 259 18.60 -22.93 9.26
C LYS A 259 17.97 -22.86 10.64
N LYS A 260 17.50 -21.67 11.04
CA LYS A 260 16.87 -21.46 12.34
C LYS A 260 15.93 -20.27 12.28
N VAL A 261 14.82 -20.37 12.99
CA VAL A 261 13.87 -19.29 13.26
C VAL A 261 13.85 -19.09 14.77
N ILE A 262 13.99 -17.86 15.22
CA ILE A 262 14.07 -17.45 16.63
C ILE A 262 13.06 -16.33 16.84
N SER A 263 12.15 -16.44 17.79
CA SER A 263 11.08 -15.46 18.00
C SER A 263 10.95 -15.05 19.47
N GLY A 264 10.55 -13.79 19.68
CA GLY A 264 10.20 -13.28 21.00
C GLY A 264 11.38 -12.75 21.82
N PRO A 265 11.19 -12.56 23.14
CA PRO A 265 12.10 -11.76 23.96
C PRO A 265 13.45 -12.42 24.24
N ASN A 266 13.51 -13.76 24.18
CA ASN A 266 14.73 -14.54 24.47
C ASN A 266 15.60 -14.76 23.22
N TRP A 267 15.45 -13.90 22.21
CA TRP A 267 16.13 -14.07 20.93
C TRP A 267 17.65 -14.06 21.07
N ARG A 268 18.19 -13.38 22.08
CA ARG A 268 19.62 -13.24 22.32
C ARG A 268 20.22 -14.57 22.78
N GLU A 269 19.61 -15.19 23.79
CA GLU A 269 20.06 -16.47 24.34
C GLU A 269 20.00 -17.57 23.28
N GLU A 270 18.90 -17.65 22.53
CA GLU A 270 18.75 -18.65 21.47
C GLU A 270 19.74 -18.45 20.31
N LEU A 271 20.06 -17.18 20.00
CA LEU A 271 21.04 -16.87 18.96
C LEU A 271 22.47 -17.19 19.42
N GLU A 272 22.79 -16.92 20.68
CA GLU A 272 24.07 -17.33 21.29
C GLU A 272 24.21 -18.85 21.32
N GLU A 273 23.15 -19.57 21.70
CA GLU A 273 23.10 -21.03 21.67
C GLU A 273 23.35 -21.56 20.25
N TYR A 274 22.65 -21.03 19.24
CA TYR A 274 22.81 -21.42 17.84
C TYR A 274 24.27 -21.34 17.37
N PHE A 275 24.98 -20.28 17.77
CA PHE A 275 26.38 -20.09 17.41
C PHE A 275 27.38 -20.82 18.30
N SER A 276 26.97 -21.26 19.48
CA SER A 276 27.80 -22.09 20.36
C SER A 276 27.87 -23.55 19.90
N LEU A 277 26.91 -23.98 19.08
CA LEU A 277 26.87 -25.32 18.52
C LEU A 277 27.98 -25.53 17.46
N PRO A 278 28.75 -26.63 17.53
CA PRO A 278 29.73 -26.94 16.51
C PRO A 278 29.04 -27.19 15.15
N PRO A 279 29.70 -26.87 14.02
CA PRO A 279 29.10 -26.87 12.67
C PRO A 279 28.61 -28.23 12.13
N LEU A 280 28.60 -29.29 12.95
CA LEU A 280 28.26 -30.66 12.58
C LEU A 280 26.77 -31.01 12.73
N PHE A 281 25.92 -30.13 13.27
CA PHE A 281 24.51 -30.44 13.53
C PHE A 281 23.50 -29.97 12.46
N PHE A 282 23.94 -29.33 11.39
CA PHE A 282 23.06 -28.97 10.27
C PHE A 282 22.90 -30.14 9.29
N PHE A 283 22.28 -31.23 9.74
CA PHE A 283 21.76 -32.24 8.81
C PHE A 283 20.54 -31.68 8.09
N SER A 284 20.69 -31.54 6.77
CA SER A 284 19.60 -31.40 5.82
C SER A 284 18.62 -32.57 5.99
N SER A 285 17.40 -32.28 6.42
CA SER A 285 16.27 -33.20 6.19
C SER A 285 15.79 -33.03 4.74
N PRO A 286 15.46 -34.12 4.04
CA PRO A 286 15.08 -34.13 2.63
C PRO A 286 13.75 -33.44 2.34
#